data_AF-A0A218NLN0-F1
#
_entry.id   AF-A0A218NLN0-F1
#
_cell.length_a   1.000
_cell.length_b   1.000
_cell.length_c   1.000
_cell.angle_alpha   90.00
_cell.angle_beta   90.00
_cell.angle_gamma   90.00
#
_symmetry.space_group_name_H-M   'P 1'
#
loop_
_entity.id
_entity.type
_entity.pdbx_description
1 polymer ?
#
loop_
_entity_poly.entity_id
_entity_poly.type
_entity_poly.pdbx_seq_one_letter_code
_entity_poly.pdbx_strand_id
1 'polypeptide(L)'
;MSESSGEAFISESPTHSIKLEFYSEGTGMVTMVWEPVEDAILQTLFDLTGGVLDQKLIESDGKSARDFADGFIEANGLEDVRESVYEDVKLDKACPKCGSKDLSRSEATLKKSNIPIIPTYICKHCNAKSYYLTDTYLKDLVENHKDLFDENELKELNNDKAKLLENMQEYISRIFAVKKIYRIK
;
A
#
# COMPACT_ATOMS: atom_id res chain seq x y z
N MET A 1 -15.20 29.85 -1.51
CA MET A 1 -13.79 30.17 -1.22
C MET A 1 -13.16 28.82 -0.94
N SER A 2 -12.44 28.27 -1.93
CA SER A 2 -11.91 26.91 -1.94
C SER A 2 -10.61 26.87 -1.13
N GLU A 3 -10.67 26.21 0.01
CA GLU A 3 -9.55 26.05 0.93
C GLU A 3 -8.62 24.92 0.44
N SER A 4 -7.31 25.19 0.49
CA SER A 4 -6.16 24.32 0.27
C SER A 4 -6.05 23.58 -1.08
N SER A 5 -5.52 24.27 -2.09
CA SER A 5 -4.69 23.61 -3.11
C SER A 5 -3.40 23.14 -2.42
N GLY A 6 -3.43 21.95 -1.83
CA GLY A 6 -2.24 21.33 -1.26
C GLY A 6 -1.21 21.10 -2.36
N GLU A 7 0.04 21.53 -2.16
CA GLU A 7 1.12 21.30 -3.13
C GLU A 7 1.26 19.79 -3.39
N ALA A 8 1.26 19.40 -4.67
CA ALA A 8 1.49 18.03 -5.10
C ALA A 8 2.86 17.90 -5.77
N PHE A 9 3.53 16.78 -5.53
CA PHE A 9 4.85 16.50 -6.10
C PHE A 9 4.83 15.18 -6.84
N ILE A 10 5.33 15.17 -8.07
CA ILE A 10 5.47 13.97 -8.89
C ILE A 10 6.94 13.69 -9.17
N SER A 11 7.31 12.43 -9.22
CA SER A 11 8.67 12.00 -9.57
C SER A 11 8.65 10.63 -10.24
N GLU A 12 9.66 10.37 -11.07
CA GLU A 12 9.81 9.11 -11.81
C GLU A 12 11.11 8.40 -11.41
N SER A 13 11.00 7.09 -11.15
CA SER A 13 12.14 6.24 -10.85
C SER A 13 12.88 5.82 -12.13
N PRO A 14 14.15 5.36 -12.02
CA PRO A 14 14.86 4.76 -13.15
C PRO A 14 14.19 3.52 -13.75
N THR A 15 13.26 2.88 -13.03
CA THR A 15 12.48 1.72 -13.47
C THR A 15 11.08 2.11 -13.96
N HIS A 16 10.84 3.40 -14.23
CA HIS A 16 9.56 3.96 -14.69
C HIS A 16 8.41 3.80 -13.70
N SER A 17 8.71 3.68 -12.41
CA SER A 17 7.71 3.83 -11.36
C SER A 17 7.42 5.31 -11.15
N ILE A 18 6.16 5.66 -10.97
CA ILE A 18 5.75 7.05 -10.71
C ILE A 18 5.32 7.19 -9.27
N LYS A 19 5.86 8.19 -8.58
CA LYS A 19 5.46 8.55 -7.22
C LYS A 19 4.80 9.92 -7.25
N LEU A 20 3.60 10.00 -6.70
CA LEU A 20 2.84 11.23 -6.47
C LEU A 20 2.64 11.43 -4.97
N GLU A 21 3.01 12.59 -4.46
CA GLU A 21 2.82 13.01 -3.08
C GLU A 21 1.81 14.15 -3.06
N PHE A 22 0.69 14.00 -2.33
CA PHE A 22 -0.40 14.97 -2.34
C PHE A 22 -1.20 14.95 -1.03
N TYR A 23 -1.99 15.99 -0.79
CA TYR A 23 -2.88 16.05 0.37
C TYR A 23 -4.21 15.36 0.07
N SER A 24 -4.59 14.40 0.92
CA SER A 24 -5.90 13.74 0.88
C SER A 24 -6.74 14.20 2.08
N GLU A 25 -7.99 14.57 1.83
CA GLU A 25 -8.93 14.91 2.90
C GLU A 25 -9.05 13.76 3.92
N GLY A 26 -9.02 14.09 5.21
CA GLY A 26 -9.13 13.13 6.31
C GLY A 26 -7.85 12.33 6.64
N THR A 27 -6.94 12.13 5.69
CA THR A 27 -5.68 11.38 5.91
C THR A 27 -4.44 12.28 6.01
N GLY A 28 -4.49 13.47 5.41
CA GLY A 28 -3.34 14.37 5.34
C GLY A 28 -2.47 14.07 4.12
N MET A 29 -1.16 14.35 4.24
CA MET A 29 -0.20 14.05 3.15
C MET A 29 -0.08 12.53 2.96
N VAL A 30 -0.27 12.08 1.73
CA VAL A 30 -0.17 10.68 1.32
C VAL A 30 0.77 10.56 0.12
N THR A 31 1.27 9.35 -0.10
CA THR A 31 2.07 9.03 -1.27
C THR A 31 1.40 7.93 -2.05
N MET A 32 1.16 8.13 -3.35
CA MET A 32 0.70 7.09 -4.27
C MET A 32 1.82 6.72 -5.22
N VAL A 33 2.07 5.41 -5.37
CA VAL A 33 3.09 4.89 -6.28
C VAL A 33 2.43 3.97 -7.30
N TRP A 34 2.78 4.14 -8.57
CA TRP A 34 2.43 3.26 -9.67
C TRP A 34 3.70 2.56 -10.17
N GLU A 35 3.68 1.23 -10.16
CA GLU A 35 4.86 0.43 -10.49
C GLU A 35 4.54 -0.53 -11.64
N PRO A 36 5.34 -0.54 -12.70
CA PRO A 36 5.20 -1.53 -13.76
C PRO A 36 5.46 -2.95 -13.26
N VAL A 37 4.53 -3.87 -13.54
CA VAL A 37 4.61 -5.29 -13.17
C VAL A 37 4.08 -6.14 -14.33
N GLU A 38 4.99 -6.72 -15.12
CA GLU A 38 4.62 -7.51 -16.31
C GLU A 38 3.64 -6.76 -17.24
N ASP A 39 2.40 -7.23 -17.38
CA ASP A 39 1.31 -6.64 -18.17
C ASP A 39 0.38 -5.72 -17.36
N ALA A 40 0.73 -5.42 -16.11
CA ALA A 40 -0.08 -4.67 -15.15
C ALA A 40 0.71 -3.54 -14.47
N ILE A 41 -0.02 -2.70 -13.73
CA ILE A 41 0.51 -1.64 -12.87
C ILE A 41 0.06 -1.92 -11.43
N LEU A 42 1.00 -2.03 -10.50
CA LEU A 42 0.69 -2.03 -9.08
C LEU A 42 0.54 -0.58 -8.61
N GLN A 43 -0.67 -0.19 -8.23
CA GLN A 43 -0.91 1.06 -7.51
C GLN A 43 -0.88 0.79 -6.00
N THR A 44 -0.06 1.53 -5.27
CA THR A 44 -0.01 1.47 -3.81
C THR A 44 -0.15 2.86 -3.22
N LEU A 45 -1.10 3.03 -2.29
CA LEU A 45 -1.26 4.23 -1.48
C LEU A 45 -0.59 4.04 -0.13
N PHE A 46 0.18 5.03 0.29
CA PHE A 46 0.92 5.06 1.55
C PHE A 46 0.51 6.26 2.40
N ASP A 47 0.53 6.04 3.72
CA ASP A 47 0.50 7.13 4.68
C ASP A 47 1.87 7.85 4.78
N LEU A 48 1.93 8.93 5.55
CA LEU A 48 3.12 9.74 5.77
C LEU A 48 4.28 8.96 6.41
N THR A 49 4.00 7.82 7.05
CA THR A 49 5.01 6.94 7.65
C THR A 49 5.49 5.83 6.71
N GLY A 50 5.01 5.80 5.45
CA GLY A 50 5.30 4.74 4.49
C GLY A 50 4.55 3.43 4.74
N GLY A 51 3.54 3.47 5.60
CA GLY A 51 2.59 2.37 5.81
C GLY A 51 1.61 2.30 4.66
N VAL A 52 1.35 1.09 4.15
CA VAL A 52 0.40 0.91 3.06
C VAL A 52 -1.03 1.08 3.59
N LEU A 53 -1.79 1.93 2.92
CA LEU A 53 -3.21 2.20 3.15
C LEU A 53 -4.07 1.40 2.19
N ASP A 54 -3.71 1.34 0.91
CA ASP A 54 -4.42 0.59 -0.13
C ASP A 54 -3.43 0.07 -1.18
N GLN A 55 -3.76 -1.04 -1.82
CA GLN A 55 -2.96 -1.63 -2.88
C GLN A 55 -3.82 -2.40 -3.87
N LYS A 56 -3.66 -2.11 -5.17
CA LYS A 56 -4.37 -2.81 -6.24
C LYS A 56 -3.50 -3.02 -7.47
N LEU A 57 -3.77 -4.12 -8.16
CA LEU A 57 -3.16 -4.44 -9.44
C LEU A 57 -4.13 -4.04 -10.56
N ILE A 58 -3.69 -3.20 -11.48
CA ILE A 58 -4.49 -2.64 -12.57
C ILE A 58 -3.93 -3.17 -13.88
N GLU A 59 -4.77 -3.68 -14.78
CA GLU A 59 -4.30 -4.08 -16.12
C GLU A 59 -3.75 -2.85 -16.85
N SER A 60 -2.57 -2.97 -17.46
CA SER A 60 -1.94 -1.81 -18.10
C SER A 60 -2.68 -1.37 -19.36
N ASP A 61 -3.23 -2.31 -20.13
CA ASP A 61 -3.85 -2.07 -21.43
C ASP A 61 -3.00 -1.18 -22.36
N GLY A 62 -1.67 -1.34 -22.29
CA GLY A 62 -0.70 -0.54 -23.06
C GLY A 62 -0.41 0.85 -22.50
N LYS A 63 -0.99 1.22 -21.35
CA LYS A 63 -0.70 2.47 -20.63
C LYS A 63 0.51 2.30 -19.70
N SER A 64 1.33 3.34 -19.63
CA SER A 64 2.44 3.47 -18.71
C SER A 64 1.98 3.86 -17.31
N ALA A 65 2.85 3.67 -16.30
CA ALA A 65 2.60 4.18 -14.94
C ALA A 65 2.34 5.70 -14.93
N ARG A 66 2.98 6.47 -15.83
CA ARG A 66 2.76 7.92 -15.96
C ARG A 66 1.36 8.25 -16.45
N ASP A 67 0.84 7.51 -17.43
CA ASP A 67 -0.53 7.70 -17.91
C ASP A 67 -1.57 7.51 -16.79
N PHE A 68 -1.35 6.54 -15.89
CA PHE A 68 -2.21 6.35 -14.73
C PHE A 68 -2.09 7.47 -13.69
N ALA A 69 -0.88 7.99 -13.46
CA ALA A 69 -0.65 9.10 -12.55
C ALA A 69 -1.28 10.39 -13.07
N ASP A 70 -1.06 10.72 -14.34
CA ASP A 70 -1.62 11.92 -14.99
C ASP A 70 -3.16 11.85 -15.03
N GLY A 71 -3.74 10.68 -15.33
CA GLY A 71 -5.18 10.48 -15.26
C GLY A 71 -5.75 10.62 -13.85
N PHE A 72 -5.00 10.22 -12.81
CA PHE A 72 -5.39 10.44 -11.42
C PHE A 72 -5.33 11.92 -11.04
N ILE A 73 -4.29 12.64 -11.46
CA ILE A 73 -4.13 14.09 -11.25
C ILE A 73 -5.31 14.84 -11.86
N GLU A 74 -5.67 14.55 -13.11
CA GLU A 74 -6.81 15.18 -13.80
C GLU A 74 -8.14 14.85 -13.11
N ALA A 75 -8.38 13.58 -12.79
CA ALA A 75 -9.64 13.15 -12.18
C ALA A 75 -9.88 13.75 -10.78
N ASN A 76 -8.81 14.04 -10.03
CA ASN A 76 -8.87 14.62 -8.69
C ASN A 76 -8.67 16.14 -8.68
N GLY A 77 -8.48 16.77 -9.84
CA GLY A 77 -8.27 18.23 -9.93
C GLY A 77 -7.06 18.71 -9.14
N LEU A 78 -5.97 17.93 -9.11
CA LEU A 78 -4.74 18.35 -8.45
C LEU A 78 -4.07 19.46 -9.29
N GLU A 79 -4.15 20.68 -8.80
CA GLU A 79 -3.50 21.85 -9.39
C GLU A 79 -2.03 21.97 -8.93
N ASP A 80 -1.18 22.60 -9.75
CA ASP A 80 0.22 22.92 -9.42
C ASP A 80 1.13 21.73 -9.04
N VAL A 81 0.99 20.59 -9.72
CA VAL A 81 1.88 19.42 -9.54
C VAL A 81 3.31 19.76 -9.98
N ARG A 82 4.27 19.68 -9.05
CA ARG A 82 5.68 19.98 -9.31
C ARG A 82 6.51 18.71 -9.46
N GLU A 83 7.44 18.71 -10.42
CA GLU A 83 8.41 17.62 -10.56
C GLU A 83 9.43 17.66 -9.40
N SER A 84 9.79 16.49 -8.87
CA SER A 84 10.75 16.31 -7.79
C SER A 84 11.71 15.15 -8.06
N VAL A 85 12.75 15.03 -7.22
CA VAL A 85 13.69 13.90 -7.31
C VAL A 85 13.03 12.67 -6.71
N TYR A 86 13.07 11.56 -7.45
CA TYR A 86 12.51 10.30 -6.98
C TYR A 86 13.30 9.75 -5.79
N GLU A 87 12.57 9.44 -4.73
CA GLU A 87 13.07 8.72 -3.56
C GLU A 87 12.07 7.61 -3.21
N ASP A 88 12.59 6.42 -2.90
CA ASP A 88 11.77 5.29 -2.47
C ASP A 88 10.98 5.62 -1.21
N VAL A 89 9.73 5.13 -1.16
CA VAL A 89 8.91 5.19 0.05
C VAL A 89 9.56 4.32 1.14
N LYS A 90 9.94 4.95 2.25
CA LYS A 90 10.52 4.28 3.42
C LYS A 90 9.47 4.15 4.51
N LEU A 91 9.39 2.96 5.09
CA LEU A 91 8.58 2.74 6.28
C LEU A 91 9.32 3.28 7.51
N ASP A 92 8.78 4.28 8.21
CA ASP A 92 9.32 4.80 9.48
C ASP A 92 8.98 3.87 10.65
N LYS A 93 9.46 2.63 10.55
CA LYS A 93 9.35 1.61 11.59
C LYS A 93 10.67 0.88 11.72
N ALA A 94 10.92 0.36 12.92
CA ALA A 94 12.08 -0.47 13.18
C ALA A 94 11.81 -1.93 12.80
N CYS A 95 12.82 -2.62 12.28
CA CYS A 95 12.80 -4.05 12.08
C CYS A 95 12.52 -4.76 13.42
N PRO A 96 11.49 -5.60 13.52
CA PRO A 96 11.12 -6.25 14.78
C PRO A 96 12.15 -7.28 15.27
N LYS A 97 13.09 -7.71 14.40
CA LYS A 97 14.15 -8.66 14.76
C LYS A 97 15.42 -7.99 15.29
N CYS A 98 15.83 -6.86 14.71
CA CYS A 98 17.13 -6.24 15.00
C CYS A 98 17.10 -4.75 15.33
N GLY A 99 15.93 -4.10 15.27
CA GLY A 99 15.77 -2.69 15.57
C GLY A 99 16.20 -1.71 14.47
N SER A 100 16.85 -2.18 13.39
CA SER A 100 17.26 -1.31 12.28
C SER A 100 16.06 -0.68 11.57
N LYS A 101 16.15 0.61 11.22
CA LYS A 101 15.15 1.33 10.42
C LYS A 101 15.32 1.17 8.90
N ASP A 102 16.33 0.42 8.45
CA ASP A 102 16.59 0.19 7.02
C ASP A 102 15.75 -1.00 6.52
N LEU A 103 14.45 -0.73 6.32
CA LEU A 103 13.46 -1.65 5.77
C LEU A 103 13.14 -1.23 4.32
N SER A 104 13.42 -2.11 3.36
CA SER A 104 13.01 -1.93 1.96
C SER A 104 11.81 -2.81 1.65
N ARG A 105 10.84 -2.31 0.90
CA ARG A 105 9.72 -3.14 0.44
C ARG A 105 10.23 -4.25 -0.49
N SER A 106 9.67 -5.44 -0.32
CA SER A 106 9.96 -6.60 -1.16
C SER A 106 9.09 -6.53 -2.40
N GLU A 107 9.71 -6.30 -3.56
CA GLU A 107 9.07 -6.43 -4.87
C GLU A 107 8.72 -7.89 -5.21
N ALA A 108 9.36 -8.84 -4.52
CA ALA A 108 9.23 -10.27 -4.77
C ALA A 108 7.83 -10.77 -4.38
N THR A 109 6.89 -10.70 -5.31
CA THR A 109 6.06 -11.79 -5.88
C THR A 109 4.72 -11.21 -6.34
N LEU A 110 4.74 -10.19 -7.19
CA LEU A 110 3.53 -9.64 -7.81
C LEU A 110 3.15 -10.51 -9.00
N LYS A 111 2.69 -11.74 -8.74
CA LYS A 111 2.02 -12.54 -9.76
C LYS A 111 0.56 -12.11 -9.80
N LYS A 112 0.00 -11.94 -11.00
CA LYS A 112 -1.44 -11.72 -11.21
C LYS A 112 -2.22 -12.75 -10.41
N SER A 113 -2.89 -12.29 -9.35
CA SER A 113 -3.58 -13.10 -8.36
C SER A 113 -4.78 -12.31 -7.87
N ASN A 114 -5.92 -12.98 -7.72
CA ASN A 114 -7.12 -12.38 -7.12
C ASN A 114 -6.97 -12.12 -5.61
N ILE A 115 -5.84 -12.54 -5.03
CA ILE A 115 -5.54 -12.36 -3.61
C ILE A 115 -4.80 -11.03 -3.42
N PRO A 116 -5.28 -10.17 -2.52
CA PRO A 116 -4.63 -8.91 -2.17
C PRO A 116 -3.19 -9.13 -1.71
N ILE A 117 -2.28 -8.31 -2.23
CA ILE A 117 -0.86 -8.44 -1.95
C ILE A 117 -0.59 -7.84 -0.57
N ILE A 118 -0.04 -8.65 0.33
CA ILE A 118 0.37 -8.15 1.65
C ILE A 118 1.76 -7.51 1.54
N PRO A 119 1.90 -6.20 1.83
CA PRO A 119 3.18 -5.51 1.80
C PRO A 119 4.17 -6.19 2.74
N THR A 120 5.25 -6.71 2.15
CA THR A 120 6.35 -7.33 2.88
C THR A 120 7.58 -6.43 2.75
N TYR A 121 8.33 -6.31 3.84
CA TYR A 121 9.54 -5.51 3.95
C TYR A 121 10.71 -6.43 4.31
N ILE A 122 11.88 -6.15 3.76
CA ILE A 122 13.14 -6.84 4.04
C ILE A 122 14.05 -5.86 4.77
N CYS A 123 14.51 -6.26 5.94
CA CYS A 123 15.52 -5.48 6.67
C CYS A 123 16.89 -5.67 6.00
N LYS A 124 17.52 -4.59 5.51
CA LYS A 124 18.84 -4.68 4.87
C LYS A 124 19.96 -5.10 5.81
N HIS A 125 19.76 -4.93 7.12
CA HIS A 125 20.76 -5.29 8.13
C HIS A 125 20.72 -6.79 8.51
N CYS A 126 19.54 -7.37 8.71
CA CYS A 126 19.41 -8.75 9.20
C CYS A 126 18.68 -9.71 8.24
N ASN A 127 18.29 -9.22 7.06
CA ASN A 127 17.54 -9.91 6.01
C ASN A 127 16.21 -10.54 6.49
N ALA A 128 15.72 -10.14 7.67
CA ALA A 128 14.43 -10.59 8.15
C ALA A 128 13.33 -9.99 7.29
N LYS A 129 12.36 -10.83 6.94
CA LYS A 129 11.12 -10.40 6.31
C LYS A 129 10.15 -9.97 7.39
N SER A 130 9.46 -8.87 7.18
CA SER A 130 8.42 -8.36 8.08
C SER A 130 7.25 -7.81 7.28
N TYR A 131 6.09 -7.71 7.89
CA TYR A 131 4.91 -7.12 7.27
C TYR A 131 4.32 -6.06 8.20
N TYR A 132 3.73 -5.03 7.61
CA TYR A 132 3.02 -3.98 8.32
C TYR A 132 1.66 -3.79 7.65
N LEU A 133 0.60 -3.98 8.43
CA LEU A 133 -0.78 -3.78 7.99
C LEU A 133 -1.39 -2.70 8.86
N THR A 134 -1.81 -1.61 8.22
CA THR A 134 -2.59 -0.58 8.89
C THR A 134 -4.01 -1.09 9.12
N ASP A 135 -4.70 -0.57 10.15
CA ASP A 135 -6.09 -0.92 10.40
C ASP A 135 -7.00 -0.49 9.23
N THR A 136 -6.65 0.58 8.53
CA THR A 136 -7.32 1.04 7.30
C THR A 136 -7.19 0.01 6.19
N TYR A 137 -5.98 -0.44 5.89
CA TYR A 137 -5.76 -1.48 4.87
C TYR A 137 -6.57 -2.74 5.16
N LEU A 138 -6.61 -3.18 6.42
CA LEU A 138 -7.38 -4.36 6.81
C LEU A 138 -8.89 -4.16 6.65
N LYS A 139 -9.41 -2.95 6.93
CA LYS A 139 -10.82 -2.63 6.70
C LYS A 139 -11.15 -2.68 5.22
N ASP A 140 -10.33 -2.03 4.40
CA ASP A 140 -10.55 -1.95 2.95
C ASP A 140 -10.44 -3.34 2.31
N LEU A 141 -9.49 -4.15 2.77
CA LEU A 141 -9.34 -5.55 2.40
C LEU A 141 -10.64 -6.34 2.60
N VAL A 142 -11.29 -6.18 3.76
CA VAL A 142 -12.53 -6.90 4.08
C VAL A 142 -13.71 -6.40 3.27
N GLU A 143 -13.80 -5.09 3.08
CA GLU A 143 -14.94 -4.48 2.40
C GLU A 143 -14.93 -4.74 0.89
N ASN A 144 -13.73 -4.72 0.29
CA ASN A 144 -13.54 -4.84 -1.16
C ASN A 144 -13.39 -6.30 -1.63
N HIS A 145 -13.10 -7.23 -0.73
CA HIS A 145 -12.89 -8.65 -1.06
C HIS A 145 -13.82 -9.59 -0.29
N LYS A 146 -15.10 -9.24 -0.18
CA LYS A 146 -16.13 -10.06 0.48
C LYS A 146 -16.25 -11.47 -0.11
N ASP A 147 -15.84 -11.65 -1.36
CA ASP A 147 -15.77 -12.93 -2.06
C ASP A 147 -14.76 -13.91 -1.46
N LEU A 148 -13.81 -13.42 -0.65
CA LEU A 148 -12.84 -14.25 0.07
C LEU A 148 -13.38 -14.84 1.39
N PHE A 149 -14.58 -14.45 1.81
CA PHE A 149 -15.15 -14.80 3.11
C PHE A 149 -16.35 -15.74 2.98
N ASP A 150 -16.52 -16.63 3.94
CA ASP A 150 -17.70 -17.49 4.00
C ASP A 150 -18.93 -16.76 4.57
N GLU A 151 -20.12 -17.38 4.47
CA GLU A 151 -21.37 -16.76 4.93
C GLU A 151 -21.39 -16.44 6.43
N ASN A 152 -20.63 -17.17 7.26
CA ASN A 152 -20.58 -16.93 8.70
C ASN A 152 -19.68 -15.73 9.02
N GLU A 153 -18.53 -15.64 8.36
CA GLU A 153 -17.63 -14.48 8.43
C GLU A 153 -18.32 -13.20 7.93
N LEU A 154 -19.09 -13.29 6.85
CA LEU A 154 -19.88 -12.17 6.33
C LEU A 154 -21.03 -11.77 7.26
N LYS A 155 -21.64 -12.71 8.00
CA LYS A 155 -22.61 -12.39 9.06
C LYS A 155 -21.91 -11.72 10.25
N GLU A 156 -20.72 -12.17 10.63
CA GLU A 156 -19.94 -11.55 11.70
C GLU A 156 -19.51 -10.13 11.33
N LEU A 157 -19.13 -9.86 10.06
CA LEU A 157 -18.85 -8.51 9.55
C LEU A 157 -20.01 -7.54 9.80
N ASN A 158 -21.25 -7.99 9.57
CA ASN A 158 -22.44 -7.15 9.73
C ASN A 158 -22.82 -6.91 11.19
N ASN A 159 -22.41 -7.79 12.11
CA ASN A 159 -22.79 -7.75 13.52
C ASN A 159 -21.70 -7.10 14.39
N ASP A 160 -20.43 -7.40 14.14
CA ASP A 160 -19.28 -6.95 14.93
C ASP A 160 -18.01 -6.84 14.06
N LYS A 161 -17.92 -5.73 13.31
CA LYS A 161 -16.78 -5.43 12.43
C LYS A 161 -15.43 -5.41 13.19
N ALA A 162 -15.40 -4.96 14.44
CA ALA A 162 -14.16 -4.85 15.20
C ALA A 162 -13.59 -6.24 15.52
N LYS A 163 -14.45 -7.17 15.95
CA LYS A 163 -14.08 -8.54 16.25
C LYS A 163 -13.61 -9.31 15.01
N LEU A 164 -14.24 -9.11 13.85
CA LEU A 164 -13.78 -9.73 12.61
C LEU A 164 -12.38 -9.25 12.22
N LEU A 165 -12.09 -7.95 12.33
CA LEU A 165 -10.77 -7.39 12.04
C LEU A 165 -9.69 -7.96 12.97
N GLU A 166 -10.00 -8.12 14.26
CA GLU A 166 -9.12 -8.77 15.23
C GLU A 166 -8.83 -10.22 14.82
N ASN A 167 -9.87 -11.01 14.53
CA ASN A 167 -9.74 -12.40 14.07
C ASN A 167 -8.88 -12.53 12.82
N MET A 168 -9.04 -11.62 11.86
CA MET A 168 -8.22 -11.59 10.65
C MET A 168 -6.77 -11.21 10.92
N GLN A 169 -6.54 -10.20 11.77
CA GLN A 169 -5.18 -9.86 12.18
C GLN A 169 -4.50 -11.06 12.82
N GLU A 170 -5.20 -11.82 13.66
CA GLU A 170 -4.68 -13.06 14.22
C GLU A 170 -4.38 -14.11 13.15
N TYR A 171 -5.31 -14.35 12.22
CA TYR A 171 -5.16 -15.34 11.16
C TYR A 171 -3.95 -15.04 10.27
N ILE A 172 -3.83 -13.79 9.79
CA ILE A 172 -2.68 -13.33 9.02
C ILE A 172 -1.39 -13.50 9.84
N SER A 173 -1.40 -13.12 11.12
CA SER A 173 -0.24 -13.27 12.00
C SER A 173 0.19 -14.73 12.12
N ARG A 174 -0.74 -15.68 12.22
CA ARG A 174 -0.43 -17.13 12.27
C ARG A 174 0.21 -17.62 10.96
N ILE A 175 -0.34 -17.24 9.81
CA ILE A 175 0.23 -17.61 8.49
C ILE A 175 1.66 -17.08 8.35
N PHE A 176 1.86 -15.79 8.65
CA PHE A 176 3.15 -15.13 8.48
C PHE A 176 4.19 -15.63 9.48
N ALA A 177 3.78 -15.97 10.71
CA ALA A 177 4.65 -16.60 11.70
C ALA A 177 5.21 -17.95 11.20
N VAL A 178 4.39 -18.80 10.57
CA VAL A 178 4.84 -20.07 9.97
C VAL A 178 5.89 -19.83 8.88
N LYS A 179 5.75 -18.74 8.12
CA LYS A 179 6.70 -18.32 7.07
C LYS A 179 7.92 -17.55 7.61
N LYS A 180 8.06 -17.39 8.94
CA LYS A 180 9.11 -16.58 9.60
C LYS A 180 9.12 -15.12 9.13
N ILE A 181 7.94 -14.57 8.84
CA ILE A 181 7.74 -13.16 8.49
C ILE A 181 7.18 -12.45 9.73
N TYR A 182 7.87 -11.44 10.22
CA TYR A 182 7.58 -10.79 11.50
C TYR A 182 6.56 -9.65 11.36
N ARG A 183 5.61 -9.53 12.29
CA ARG A 183 4.72 -8.36 12.37
C ARG A 183 5.48 -7.14 12.86
N ILE A 184 5.40 -6.03 12.14
CA ILE A 184 5.79 -4.71 12.62
C ILE A 184 4.63 -4.16 13.46
N LYS A 185 4.95 -3.66 14.66
CA LYS A 185 3.96 -3.06 15.57
C LYS A 185 3.85 -1.54 15.35
#